data_AF-A0A835YZG6-F1
#
_entry.id   AF-A0A835YZG6-F1
#
_cell.length_a   1.000
_cell.length_b   1.000
_cell.length_c   1.000
_cell.angle_alpha   90.00
_cell.angle_beta   90.00
_cell.angle_gamma   90.00
#
_symmetry.space_group_name_H-M   'P 1'
#
loop_
_entity.id
_entity.type
_entity.pdbx_description
1 polymer ?
#
loop_
_entity_poly.entity_id
_entity_poly.type
_entity_poly.pdbx_seq_one_letter_code
_entity_poly.pdbx_strand_id
1 'polypeptide(L)'
;MSGFAPCPAHAGGLRKPRGVAKLVTAVCVASALQTAAGFTGMRRASFGRSTAPVCATTQVHSARHACQVSSGVTRRRAPSRSAALTMVATEVRPAAVSAARQEQQQQDAASAEAFLPWIESCAGAEHPLLYMPFMDYSLEQLVSQLELQPTPMDEEMALQHSLHPAKPGRIASLLFNGPLIRKARLTYFDAGPAVQVFNMVVYPDPSIDAPILGVDLIAFGKKHLAGIDFQPLHADAGYADRYLSTLGDIKARYPDLSQTMSARFYDSARFFSPHMLFARFEDRDLVPSQLFPAFSEYLSEYVEMLSKAPRVSTPEFRDAVLERHTAYDQYNAERDPAHGLFVQYFGHEWSEKFMDDFLFELSTRPEEGYPKVEHGPPQAKPQQPAQAAAATA
;
A
#
# COMPACT_ATOMS: atom_id res chain seq x y z
N MET A 1 -26.38 49.07 -0.26
CA MET A 1 -25.32 48.64 0.66
C MET A 1 -25.96 47.81 1.75
N SER A 2 -25.84 46.48 1.65
CA SER A 2 -26.39 45.53 2.62
C SER A 2 -25.50 44.30 2.61
N GLY A 3 -24.79 44.10 3.72
CA GLY A 3 -23.82 43.02 3.90
C GLY A 3 -24.49 41.67 4.12
N PHE A 4 -23.93 40.63 3.50
CA PHE A 4 -24.26 39.24 3.75
C PHE A 4 -23.29 38.67 4.79
N ALA A 5 -23.83 38.11 5.87
CA ALA A 5 -23.12 37.26 6.82
C ALA A 5 -23.18 35.79 6.37
N PRO A 6 -22.14 34.97 6.58
CA PRO A 6 -22.18 33.55 6.26
C PRO A 6 -22.68 32.68 7.44
N CYS A 7 -23.38 31.60 7.09
CA CYS A 7 -23.88 30.54 8.00
C CYS A 7 -22.75 29.71 8.64
N PRO A 8 -22.96 29.14 9.85
CA PRO A 8 -21.98 28.28 10.50
C PRO A 8 -22.05 26.83 10.00
N ALA A 9 -20.87 26.23 9.82
CA ALA A 9 -20.68 24.83 9.47
C ALA A 9 -20.96 23.91 10.67
N HIS A 10 -21.73 22.83 10.44
CA HIS A 10 -21.96 21.76 11.40
C HIS A 10 -20.68 20.91 11.57
N ALA A 11 -20.10 20.92 12.77
CA ALA A 11 -19.07 19.99 13.20
C ALA A 11 -19.73 18.68 13.68
N GLY A 12 -19.74 17.64 12.84
CA GLY A 12 -20.04 16.27 13.23
C GLY A 12 -18.76 15.57 13.68
N GLY A 13 -18.61 15.33 14.97
CA GLY A 13 -17.46 14.61 15.54
C GLY A 13 -17.51 13.11 15.22
N LEU A 14 -16.64 12.65 14.32
CA LEU A 14 -16.33 11.24 14.10
C LEU A 14 -15.42 10.72 15.24
N ARG A 15 -15.88 9.68 15.93
CA ARG A 15 -15.08 8.94 16.92
C ARG A 15 -14.02 8.11 16.19
N LYS A 16 -12.73 8.33 16.51
CA LYS A 16 -11.59 7.55 16.03
C LYS A 16 -11.60 6.12 16.63
N PRO A 17 -11.25 5.07 15.87
CA PRO A 17 -11.03 3.74 16.42
C PRO A 17 -9.73 3.70 17.22
N ARG A 18 -9.81 3.22 18.47
CA ARG A 18 -8.65 2.94 19.34
C ARG A 18 -8.19 1.50 19.06
N GLY A 19 -6.93 1.28 18.69
CA GLY A 19 -6.36 -0.07 18.78
C GLY A 19 -5.14 -0.43 17.92
N VAL A 20 -4.85 0.28 16.82
CA VAL A 20 -3.87 -0.20 15.82
C VAL A 20 -2.41 -0.04 16.27
N ALA A 21 -2.09 0.99 17.08
CA ALA A 21 -0.71 1.32 17.46
C ALA A 21 -0.01 0.31 18.38
N LYS A 22 -0.73 -0.62 19.05
CA LYS A 22 -0.11 -1.53 20.03
C LYS A 22 0.47 -2.81 19.43
N LEU A 23 0.18 -3.14 18.17
CA LEU A 23 0.52 -4.44 17.60
C LEU A 23 1.89 -4.48 16.89
N VAL A 24 2.36 -3.35 16.35
CA VAL A 24 3.59 -3.27 15.56
C VAL A 24 4.84 -3.44 16.45
N THR A 25 4.86 -2.84 17.64
CA THR A 25 5.99 -2.94 18.59
C THR A 25 6.19 -4.37 19.14
N ALA A 26 5.12 -5.18 19.25
CA ALA A 26 5.22 -6.53 19.80
C ALA A 26 6.03 -7.49 18.90
N VAL A 27 6.06 -7.24 17.59
CA VAL A 27 6.85 -8.03 16.63
C VAL A 27 8.33 -7.64 16.68
N CYS A 28 8.66 -6.35 16.88
CA CYS A 28 10.05 -5.89 16.92
C CYS A 28 10.74 -6.09 18.29
N VAL A 29 10.01 -6.07 19.41
CA VAL A 29 10.63 -6.16 20.76
C VAL A 29 10.88 -7.60 21.21
N ALA A 30 10.16 -8.60 20.66
CA ALA A 30 10.34 -9.99 21.06
C ALA A 30 11.69 -10.61 20.63
N SER A 31 12.34 -10.09 19.58
CA SER A 31 13.61 -10.61 19.07
C SER A 31 14.87 -10.06 19.78
N ALA A 32 14.74 -9.03 20.62
CA ALA A 32 15.87 -8.37 21.29
C ALA A 32 16.28 -9.00 22.64
N LEU A 33 15.59 -10.05 23.10
CA LEU A 33 15.86 -10.71 24.39
C LEU A 33 16.08 -12.23 24.24
N GLN A 34 16.98 -12.64 23.35
CA GLN A 34 17.48 -14.03 23.36
C GLN A 34 18.84 -14.20 22.68
N THR A 35 19.85 -13.44 23.11
CA THR A 35 21.26 -13.80 22.90
C THR A 35 22.12 -13.38 24.09
N ALA A 36 22.10 -14.21 25.13
CA ALA A 36 23.20 -14.31 26.09
C ALA A 36 23.58 -15.79 26.18
N ALA A 37 24.52 -16.19 25.32
CA ALA A 37 25.10 -17.52 25.30
C ALA A 37 26.04 -17.71 26.51
N GLY A 38 25.85 -18.83 27.22
CA GLY A 38 26.81 -19.41 28.15
C GLY A 38 27.32 -20.73 27.58
N PHE A 39 28.64 -20.84 27.48
CA PHE A 39 29.47 -21.81 26.78
C PHE A 39 29.52 -23.24 27.39
N THR A 40 30.17 -24.15 26.63
CA THR A 40 30.69 -25.52 26.93
C THR A 40 29.69 -26.68 26.71
N GLY A 41 29.99 -27.79 26.01
CA GLY A 41 31.17 -28.27 25.30
C GLY A 41 31.03 -29.76 24.92
N MET A 42 31.78 -30.18 23.89
CA MET A 42 32.25 -31.54 23.53
C MET A 42 31.31 -32.67 23.04
N ARG A 43 31.61 -33.11 21.80
CA ARG A 43 31.79 -34.50 21.27
C ARG A 43 30.59 -35.47 21.40
N ARG A 44 30.11 -36.19 20.37
CA ARG A 44 30.80 -37.21 19.55
C ARG A 44 29.87 -37.72 18.43
N ALA A 45 30.43 -38.47 17.49
CA ALA A 45 29.86 -38.88 16.21
C ALA A 45 28.94 -40.13 16.23
N SER A 46 28.24 -40.32 15.10
CA SER A 46 28.17 -41.54 14.25
C SER A 46 26.85 -42.31 14.14
N PHE A 47 26.61 -42.78 12.90
CA PHE A 47 25.61 -43.76 12.38
C PHE A 47 24.13 -43.34 12.38
N GLY A 48 23.30 -43.67 11.40
CA GLY A 48 23.36 -44.63 10.28
C GLY A 48 21.91 -44.86 9.78
N ARG A 49 21.75 -45.16 8.49
CA ARG A 49 20.49 -45.36 7.75
C ARG A 49 19.50 -46.34 8.40
N SER A 50 18.20 -46.16 8.12
CA SER A 50 17.38 -47.09 7.32
C SER A 50 15.94 -47.34 7.84
N THR A 51 15.01 -47.35 6.87
CA THR A 51 13.78 -48.16 6.75
C THR A 51 12.55 -47.90 7.64
N ALA A 52 11.45 -47.53 6.95
CA ALA A 52 10.04 -47.82 7.29
C ALA A 52 9.81 -49.35 7.42
N PRO A 53 8.67 -49.91 7.92
CA PRO A 53 7.32 -49.63 7.37
C PRO A 53 6.10 -49.84 8.32
N VAL A 54 4.89 -49.69 7.72
CA VAL A 54 3.57 -50.33 8.04
C VAL A 54 2.63 -49.71 9.10
N CYS A 55 1.53 -49.15 8.56
CA CYS A 55 0.09 -49.39 8.82
C CYS A 55 -0.44 -49.63 10.24
N ALA A 56 -1.40 -48.79 10.67
CA ALA A 56 -2.57 -49.22 11.45
C ALA A 56 -3.74 -48.22 11.30
N THR A 57 -4.90 -48.76 10.96
CA THR A 57 -6.24 -48.17 10.87
C THR A 57 -6.88 -48.04 12.25
N THR A 58 -7.65 -46.96 12.50
CA THR A 58 -8.72 -46.97 13.53
C THR A 58 -9.89 -46.08 13.12
N GLN A 59 -11.07 -46.68 12.98
CA GLN A 59 -12.39 -46.05 12.94
C GLN A 59 -12.81 -45.61 14.36
N VAL A 60 -13.57 -44.52 14.50
CA VAL A 60 -14.45 -44.30 15.67
C VAL A 60 -15.81 -43.79 15.23
N HIS A 61 -16.85 -44.40 15.81
CA HIS A 61 -18.27 -44.21 15.57
C HIS A 61 -18.88 -42.97 16.24
N SER A 62 -19.92 -42.45 15.55
CA SER A 62 -21.13 -41.72 15.98
C SER A 62 -21.57 -41.79 17.44
N ALA A 63 -22.07 -40.65 17.95
CA ALA A 63 -23.27 -40.60 18.81
C ALA A 63 -24.02 -39.26 18.67
N ARG A 64 -25.29 -39.34 18.26
CA ARG A 64 -26.31 -38.29 18.37
C ARG A 64 -27.00 -38.39 19.73
N HIS A 65 -27.46 -37.28 20.31
CA HIS A 65 -28.75 -37.23 21.02
C HIS A 65 -29.29 -35.80 21.07
N ALA A 66 -30.57 -35.68 20.70
CA ALA A 66 -31.40 -34.50 20.80
C ALA A 66 -32.25 -34.55 22.08
N CYS A 67 -32.66 -33.39 22.61
CA CYS A 67 -33.89 -33.27 23.40
C CYS A 67 -34.43 -31.83 23.35
N GLN A 68 -35.70 -31.70 22.95
CA GLN A 68 -36.54 -30.50 23.03
C GLN A 68 -37.20 -30.43 24.43
N VAL A 69 -37.76 -29.27 24.82
CA VAL A 69 -39.19 -29.08 25.21
C VAL A 69 -39.50 -27.62 25.65
N SER A 70 -40.45 -27.03 24.91
CA SER A 70 -41.58 -26.10 25.20
C SER A 70 -41.52 -24.89 26.17
N SER A 71 -41.76 -23.72 25.58
CA SER A 71 -42.80 -22.67 25.84
C SER A 71 -43.50 -22.51 27.21
N GLY A 72 -43.60 -21.25 27.66
CA GLY A 72 -44.63 -20.76 28.59
C GLY A 72 -44.70 -19.22 28.64
N VAL A 73 -45.83 -18.66 28.20
CA VAL A 73 -46.19 -17.22 28.26
C VAL A 73 -46.95 -16.94 29.56
N THR A 74 -46.71 -15.79 30.23
CA THR A 74 -47.76 -15.06 31.00
C THR A 74 -47.34 -13.61 31.31
N ARG A 75 -48.24 -12.66 30.99
CA ARG A 75 -48.23 -11.25 31.42
C ARG A 75 -48.77 -11.14 32.86
N ARG A 76 -48.28 -10.19 33.67
CA ARG A 76 -49.11 -9.26 34.48
C ARG A 76 -48.33 -8.12 35.16
N ARG A 77 -48.88 -6.91 34.94
CA ARG A 77 -48.91 -5.61 35.67
C ARG A 77 -48.02 -5.29 36.87
N ALA A 78 -47.54 -4.04 36.85
CA ALA A 78 -46.93 -3.23 37.91
C ALA A 78 -47.85 -2.90 39.10
N PRO A 79 -47.27 -2.34 40.19
CA PRO A 79 -47.67 -1.00 40.61
C PRO A 79 -46.53 -0.06 41.00
N SER A 80 -46.84 1.24 40.93
CA SER A 80 -46.06 2.43 41.25
C SER A 80 -45.71 2.61 42.73
N ARG A 81 -44.57 3.26 43.04
CA ARG A 81 -44.48 4.32 44.07
C ARG A 81 -43.21 5.16 43.92
N SER A 82 -43.40 6.46 44.15
CA SER A 82 -42.49 7.59 44.01
C SER A 82 -41.40 7.62 45.10
N ALA A 83 -40.17 7.99 44.75
CA ALA A 83 -39.16 8.47 45.69
C ALA A 83 -38.23 9.50 44.99
N ALA A 84 -38.05 10.63 45.66
CA ALA A 84 -37.36 11.82 45.19
C ALA A 84 -35.86 11.59 44.92
N LEU A 85 -35.36 12.18 43.82
CA LEU A 85 -33.95 12.20 43.46
C LEU A 85 -33.32 13.50 43.96
N THR A 86 -32.42 13.41 44.93
CA THR A 86 -31.53 14.50 45.34
C THR A 86 -30.43 14.65 44.28
N MET A 87 -30.42 15.77 43.57
CA MET A 87 -29.34 16.17 42.66
C MET A 87 -28.09 16.52 43.49
N VAL A 88 -27.09 15.65 43.51
CA VAL A 88 -25.73 16.03 43.91
C VAL A 88 -24.99 16.43 42.64
N ALA A 89 -24.80 17.73 42.45
CA ALA A 89 -23.94 18.25 41.40
C ALA A 89 -22.47 18.06 41.82
N THR A 90 -21.81 17.07 41.23
CA THR A 90 -20.36 16.90 41.38
C THR A 90 -19.66 17.92 40.49
N GLU A 91 -19.15 19.01 41.07
CA GLU A 91 -18.26 19.93 40.37
C GLU A 91 -16.94 19.21 40.02
N VAL A 92 -16.75 18.88 38.75
CA VAL A 92 -15.46 18.42 38.23
C VAL A 92 -14.56 19.64 38.07
N ARG A 93 -13.48 19.72 38.86
CA ARG A 93 -12.51 20.83 38.82
C ARG A 93 -11.94 21.01 37.40
N PRO A 94 -11.97 22.23 36.81
CA PRO A 94 -11.58 22.47 35.42
C PRO A 94 -10.09 22.16 35.12
N ALA A 95 -9.22 22.18 36.13
CA ALA A 95 -7.81 21.85 35.98
C ALA A 95 -7.55 20.36 35.66
N ALA A 96 -8.38 19.44 36.16
CA ALA A 96 -8.21 18.00 35.92
C ALA A 96 -8.64 17.61 34.49
N VAL A 97 -9.64 18.31 33.93
CA VAL A 97 -10.08 18.10 32.54
C VAL A 97 -9.06 18.69 31.55
N SER A 98 -8.41 19.81 31.90
CA SER A 98 -7.30 20.40 31.13
C SER A 98 -6.08 19.48 31.10
N ALA A 99 -5.66 18.96 32.26
CA ALA A 99 -4.53 18.04 32.36
C ALA A 99 -4.82 16.72 31.63
N ALA A 100 -6.00 16.14 31.79
CA ALA A 100 -6.39 14.93 31.06
C ALA A 100 -6.50 15.16 29.54
N ARG A 101 -6.88 16.36 29.09
CA ARG A 101 -6.94 16.72 27.66
C ARG A 101 -5.55 16.99 27.08
N GLN A 102 -4.63 17.54 27.88
CA GLN A 102 -3.22 17.70 27.52
C GLN A 102 -2.47 16.37 27.54
N GLU A 103 -2.70 15.51 28.54
CA GLU A 103 -2.17 14.14 28.61
C GLU A 103 -2.74 13.29 27.47
N GLN A 104 -4.02 13.45 27.13
CA GLN A 104 -4.60 12.72 26.00
C GLN A 104 -4.18 13.31 24.65
N GLN A 105 -3.94 14.62 24.52
CA GLN A 105 -3.30 15.19 23.32
C GLN A 105 -1.82 14.81 23.21
N GLN A 106 -1.10 14.68 24.33
CA GLN A 106 0.28 14.18 24.36
C GLN A 106 0.35 12.68 24.13
N GLN A 107 -0.64 11.89 24.56
CA GLN A 107 -0.76 10.46 24.26
C GLN A 107 -1.25 10.22 22.84
N ASP A 108 -2.14 11.05 22.30
CA ASP A 108 -2.56 11.01 20.89
C ASP A 108 -1.42 11.47 19.95
N ALA A 109 -0.54 12.38 20.40
CA ALA A 109 0.68 12.77 19.68
C ALA A 109 1.82 11.76 19.83
N ALA A 110 1.88 11.02 20.94
CA ALA A 110 2.89 9.99 21.21
C ALA A 110 2.48 8.56 20.79
N SER A 111 1.30 8.37 20.17
CA SER A 111 0.80 7.05 19.74
C SER A 111 0.66 6.87 18.24
N ALA A 112 1.04 7.87 17.44
CA ALA A 112 1.29 7.66 16.02
C ALA A 112 2.77 7.29 15.85
N GLU A 113 3.14 6.04 16.16
CA GLU A 113 4.41 5.50 15.68
C GLU A 113 4.41 5.64 14.15
N ALA A 114 5.39 6.37 13.62
CA ALA A 114 5.51 6.55 12.18
C ALA A 114 5.75 5.18 11.53
N PHE A 115 4.98 4.87 10.48
CA PHE A 115 5.14 3.60 9.74
C PHE A 115 6.54 3.47 9.13
N LEU A 116 7.16 4.60 8.79
CA LEU A 116 8.56 4.65 8.37
C LEU A 116 9.44 5.06 9.55
N PRO A 117 10.67 4.51 9.66
CA PRO A 117 11.56 4.82 10.77
C PRO A 117 12.23 6.21 10.66
N TRP A 118 11.77 7.06 9.73
CA TRP A 118 12.28 8.41 9.52
C TRP A 118 11.19 9.37 9.04
N ILE A 119 11.42 10.66 9.30
CA ILE A 119 10.56 11.77 8.88
C ILE A 119 11.31 12.83 8.04
N GLU A 120 12.64 12.78 8.03
CA GLU A 120 13.52 13.66 7.24
C GLU A 120 14.35 12.82 6.26
N SER A 121 14.85 13.40 5.16
CA SER A 121 15.66 12.68 4.16
C SER A 121 17.04 12.29 4.70
N CYS A 122 17.62 11.22 4.14
CA CYS A 122 18.99 10.78 4.40
C CYS A 122 20.04 11.81 3.95
N ALA A 123 19.64 12.79 3.13
CA ALA A 123 20.48 13.92 2.73
C ALA A 123 20.26 15.19 3.57
N GLY A 124 19.44 15.15 4.61
CA GLY A 124 19.15 16.32 5.47
C GLY A 124 17.81 16.98 5.18
N ALA A 125 17.38 17.87 6.09
CA ALA A 125 16.07 18.54 6.07
C ALA A 125 15.90 19.51 4.89
N GLU A 126 17.00 20.00 4.31
CA GLU A 126 17.02 20.84 3.10
C GLU A 126 16.60 20.09 1.82
N HIS A 127 16.58 18.75 1.87
CA HIS A 127 16.15 17.87 0.79
C HIS A 127 14.89 17.12 1.19
N PRO A 128 13.72 17.78 1.24
CA PRO A 128 12.51 17.16 1.81
C PRO A 128 12.07 15.94 1.01
N LEU A 129 11.44 15.01 1.73
CA LEU A 129 10.85 13.79 1.20
C LEU A 129 9.62 14.15 0.34
N LEU A 130 9.84 14.24 -0.97
CA LEU A 130 8.90 14.77 -1.95
C LEU A 130 7.57 14.00 -1.98
N TYR A 131 7.63 12.69 -1.80
CA TYR A 131 6.47 11.81 -1.90
C TYR A 131 5.94 11.37 -0.54
N MET A 132 6.49 11.86 0.58
CA MET A 132 5.99 11.47 1.92
C MET A 132 4.49 11.77 2.10
N PRO A 133 3.94 12.91 1.61
CA PRO A 133 2.51 13.13 1.68
C PRO A 133 1.66 12.04 1.01
N PHE A 134 2.18 11.39 -0.04
CA PHE A 134 1.51 10.28 -0.72
C PHE A 134 1.51 9.02 0.13
N MET A 135 2.64 8.72 0.77
CA MET A 135 2.75 7.61 1.73
C MET A 135 1.79 7.80 2.91
N ASP A 136 1.79 8.98 3.53
CA ASP A 136 0.94 9.29 4.68
C ASP A 136 -0.53 9.18 4.32
N TYR A 137 -0.93 9.77 3.18
CA TYR A 137 -2.30 9.69 2.69
C TYR A 137 -2.71 8.25 2.35
N SER A 138 -1.83 7.47 1.71
CA SER A 138 -2.08 6.05 1.44
C SER A 138 -2.34 5.26 2.71
N LEU A 139 -1.50 5.45 3.73
CA LEU A 139 -1.65 4.75 5.00
C LEU A 139 -2.95 5.16 5.70
N GLU A 140 -3.28 6.45 5.70
CA GLU A 140 -4.56 6.93 6.24
C GLU A 140 -5.75 6.29 5.53
N GLN A 141 -5.80 6.32 4.20
CA GLN A 141 -6.92 5.78 3.43
C GLN A 141 -7.00 4.26 3.54
N LEU A 142 -5.90 3.54 3.27
CA LEU A 142 -5.90 2.09 3.18
C LEU A 142 -6.04 1.44 4.58
N VAL A 143 -5.22 1.84 5.55
CA VAL A 143 -5.23 1.22 6.89
C VAL A 143 -6.52 1.55 7.63
N SER A 144 -6.99 2.80 7.54
CA SER A 144 -8.17 3.21 8.30
C SER A 144 -9.49 2.80 7.66
N GLN A 145 -9.60 2.83 6.33
CA GLN A 145 -10.90 2.56 5.66
C GLN A 145 -11.06 1.11 5.21
N LEU A 146 -9.96 0.40 4.93
CA LEU A 146 -10.00 -1.00 4.48
C LEU A 146 -9.56 -2.00 5.55
N GLU A 147 -9.45 -1.54 6.80
CA GLU A 147 -9.12 -2.35 7.98
C GLU A 147 -7.80 -3.14 7.82
N LEU A 148 -6.84 -2.59 7.08
CA LEU A 148 -5.59 -3.29 6.79
C LEU A 148 -4.78 -3.54 8.07
N GLN A 149 -4.15 -4.71 8.12
CA GLN A 149 -3.25 -5.14 9.16
C GLN A 149 -1.84 -5.31 8.59
N PRO A 150 -0.79 -4.89 9.32
CA PRO A 150 0.59 -5.17 8.93
C PRO A 150 0.83 -6.68 8.83
N THR A 151 1.56 -7.09 7.79
CA THR A 151 1.97 -8.48 7.57
C THR A 151 3.46 -8.63 7.87
N PRO A 152 3.90 -9.72 8.53
CA PRO A 152 5.32 -10.00 8.74
C PRO A 152 6.11 -10.03 7.42
N MET A 153 7.33 -9.53 7.48
CA MET A 153 8.29 -9.48 6.37
C MET A 153 9.70 -9.56 6.95
N ASP A 154 10.67 -10.08 6.18
CA ASP A 154 12.08 -10.05 6.59
C ASP A 154 12.54 -8.62 6.88
N GLU A 155 13.30 -8.44 7.95
CA GLU A 155 13.83 -7.13 8.35
C GLU A 155 14.63 -6.48 7.22
N GLU A 156 15.40 -7.27 6.47
CA GLU A 156 16.18 -6.79 5.32
C GLU A 156 15.31 -6.33 4.14
N MET A 157 14.07 -6.84 4.00
CA MET A 157 13.12 -6.38 2.98
C MET A 157 12.32 -5.17 3.48
N ALA A 158 12.07 -5.11 4.79
CA ALA A 158 11.38 -3.98 5.43
C ALA A 158 12.24 -2.71 5.45
N LEU A 159 13.56 -2.84 5.63
CA LEU A 159 14.49 -1.73 5.61
C LEU A 159 15.86 -2.16 5.09
N GLN A 160 16.37 -1.44 4.09
CA GLN A 160 17.73 -1.59 3.61
C GLN A 160 18.42 -0.24 3.42
N HIS A 161 19.72 -0.20 3.71
CA HIS A 161 20.58 0.95 3.45
C HIS A 161 21.52 0.65 2.29
N SER A 162 21.96 1.70 1.60
CA SER A 162 22.89 1.53 0.50
C SER A 162 24.20 0.91 0.99
N LEU A 163 24.70 -0.04 0.22
CA LEU A 163 26.00 -0.68 0.43
C LEU A 163 27.17 0.23 0.00
N HIS A 164 26.89 1.39 -0.60
CA HIS A 164 27.89 2.29 -1.15
C HIS A 164 27.99 3.60 -0.36
N PRO A 165 29.08 3.82 0.42
CA PRO A 165 29.26 5.05 1.19
C PRO A 165 29.23 6.34 0.35
N ALA A 166 29.65 6.27 -0.92
CA ALA A 166 29.64 7.39 -1.85
C ALA A 166 28.27 7.65 -2.49
N LYS A 167 27.30 6.76 -2.29
CA LYS A 167 25.92 6.87 -2.79
C LYS A 167 24.95 6.56 -1.64
N PRO A 168 24.80 7.47 -0.66
CA PRO A 168 23.87 7.26 0.42
C PRO A 168 22.46 7.06 -0.14
N GLY A 169 21.74 6.11 0.43
CA GLY A 169 20.39 5.77 0.05
C GLY A 169 19.80 4.80 1.05
N ARG A 170 18.49 4.80 1.19
CA ARG A 170 17.76 3.86 2.03
C ARG A 170 16.40 3.60 1.44
N ILE A 171 15.91 2.38 1.64
CA ILE A 171 14.60 1.95 1.17
C ILE A 171 13.85 1.32 2.34
N ALA A 172 12.60 1.71 2.53
CA ALA A 172 11.70 1.03 3.44
C ALA A 172 10.49 0.51 2.70
N SER A 173 10.04 -0.65 3.13
CA SER A 173 8.90 -1.34 2.56
C SER A 173 7.93 -1.71 3.66
N LEU A 174 6.65 -1.53 3.37
CA LEU A 174 5.54 -1.88 4.24
C LEU A 174 4.67 -2.90 3.51
N LEU A 175 4.20 -3.89 4.26
CA LEU A 175 3.34 -4.95 3.75
C LEU A 175 2.10 -5.06 4.61
N PHE A 176 0.95 -5.10 3.98
CA PHE A 176 -0.33 -5.22 4.66
C PHE A 176 -1.26 -6.22 3.96
N ASN A 177 -2.25 -6.72 4.70
CA ASN A 177 -3.40 -7.44 4.16
C ASN A 177 -4.67 -7.03 4.90
N GLY A 178 -5.83 -7.45 4.41
CA GLY A 178 -7.12 -7.16 5.05
C GLY A 178 -8.28 -7.88 4.37
N PRO A 179 -9.52 -7.61 4.80
CA PRO A 179 -10.70 -8.34 4.32
C PRO A 179 -10.93 -8.24 2.80
N LEU A 180 -10.58 -7.11 2.18
CA LEU A 180 -10.78 -6.84 0.76
C LEU A 180 -9.47 -6.89 -0.05
N ILE A 181 -8.34 -7.08 0.61
CA ILE A 181 -7.00 -6.92 0.04
C ILE A 181 -6.14 -8.09 0.49
N ARG A 182 -5.70 -8.91 -0.45
CA ARG A 182 -4.77 -10.00 -0.12
C ARG A 182 -3.37 -9.48 0.22
N LYS A 183 -2.97 -8.38 -0.42
CA LYS A 183 -1.62 -7.78 -0.31
C LYS A 183 -1.69 -6.31 -0.72
N ALA A 184 -1.23 -5.41 0.16
CA ALA A 184 -0.84 -4.06 -0.20
C ALA A 184 0.63 -3.87 0.15
N ARG A 185 1.44 -3.43 -0.81
CA ARG A 185 2.84 -3.10 -0.61
C ARG A 185 3.08 -1.63 -0.89
N LEU A 186 3.81 -0.97 0.00
CA LEU A 186 4.22 0.41 -0.14
C LEU A 186 5.73 0.47 0.08
N THR A 187 6.44 1.20 -0.78
CA THR A 187 7.89 1.32 -0.72
C THR A 187 8.30 2.77 -0.89
N TYR A 188 9.15 3.26 0.01
CA TYR A 188 9.78 4.55 -0.10
C TYR A 188 11.29 4.38 -0.23
N PHE A 189 11.86 4.82 -1.36
CA PHE A 189 13.31 4.91 -1.56
C PHE A 189 13.73 6.37 -1.49
N ASP A 190 14.63 6.69 -0.56
CA ASP A 190 15.25 8.00 -0.39
C ASP A 190 16.77 7.91 -0.57
N ALA A 191 17.27 8.53 -1.63
CA ALA A 191 18.68 8.84 -1.88
C ALA A 191 18.87 10.37 -2.04
N GLY A 192 18.15 11.15 -1.24
CA GLY A 192 18.25 12.60 -1.21
C GLY A 192 17.85 13.26 -2.53
N PRO A 193 18.64 14.22 -3.05
CA PRO A 193 18.33 14.89 -4.31
C PRO A 193 18.61 14.01 -5.54
N ALA A 194 19.31 12.89 -5.40
CA ALA A 194 19.66 12.03 -6.53
C ALA A 194 18.46 11.17 -6.97
N VAL A 195 17.83 10.50 -6.01
CA VAL A 195 16.69 9.60 -6.26
C VAL A 195 15.69 9.71 -5.11
N GLN A 196 14.41 9.86 -5.44
CA GLN A 196 13.32 9.51 -4.53
C GLN A 196 12.27 8.68 -5.26
N VAL A 197 11.79 7.61 -4.64
CA VAL A 197 10.72 6.76 -5.19
C VAL A 197 9.64 6.56 -4.14
N PHE A 198 8.40 6.69 -4.56
CA PHE A 198 7.25 6.13 -3.86
C PHE A 198 6.55 5.15 -4.80
N ASN A 199 6.52 3.89 -4.39
CA ASN A 199 5.83 2.83 -5.12
C ASN A 199 4.76 2.22 -4.23
N MET A 200 3.57 1.98 -4.77
CA MET A 200 2.49 1.30 -4.07
C MET A 200 1.74 0.38 -5.03
N VAL A 201 1.50 -0.86 -4.60
CA VAL A 201 0.64 -1.79 -5.32
C VAL A 201 -0.34 -2.45 -4.36
N VAL A 202 -1.62 -2.45 -4.73
CA VAL A 202 -2.70 -3.03 -3.91
C VAL A 202 -3.42 -4.11 -4.71
N TYR A 203 -3.26 -5.35 -4.26
CA TYR A 203 -3.90 -6.53 -4.84
C TYR A 203 -5.21 -6.84 -4.08
N PRO A 204 -6.37 -6.82 -4.76
CA PRO A 204 -7.64 -7.23 -4.16
C PRO A 204 -7.61 -8.69 -3.66
N ASP A 205 -8.45 -9.02 -2.69
CA ASP A 205 -8.69 -10.43 -2.34
C ASP A 205 -9.20 -11.18 -3.58
N PRO A 206 -8.75 -12.42 -3.87
CA PRO A 206 -9.19 -13.16 -5.06
C PRO A 206 -10.69 -13.47 -5.13
N SER A 207 -11.46 -13.23 -4.07
CA SER A 207 -12.93 -13.22 -4.17
C SER A 207 -13.48 -12.01 -4.94
N ILE A 208 -12.64 -11.04 -5.28
CA ILE A 208 -12.98 -9.79 -5.94
C ILE A 208 -12.14 -9.69 -7.21
N ASP A 209 -12.78 -9.77 -8.37
CA ASP A 209 -12.14 -9.58 -9.68
C ASP A 209 -12.00 -8.09 -10.01
N ALA A 210 -11.44 -7.30 -9.10
CA ALA A 210 -11.22 -5.86 -9.27
C ALA A 210 -9.82 -5.59 -9.86
N PRO A 211 -9.58 -4.41 -10.45
CA PRO A 211 -8.25 -4.04 -10.95
C PRO A 211 -7.22 -4.00 -9.83
N ILE A 212 -5.95 -4.17 -10.15
CA ILE A 212 -4.85 -3.91 -9.22
C ILE A 212 -4.59 -2.40 -9.23
N LEU A 213 -4.48 -1.76 -8.06
CA LEU A 213 -4.01 -0.37 -8.00
C LEU A 213 -2.49 -0.36 -8.11
N GLY A 214 -1.96 0.36 -9.10
CA GLY A 214 -0.53 0.58 -9.27
C GLY A 214 -0.18 2.07 -9.19
N VAL A 215 0.80 2.41 -8.37
CA VAL A 215 1.34 3.76 -8.20
C VAL A 215 2.86 3.70 -8.24
N ASP A 216 3.46 4.47 -9.13
CA ASP A 216 4.90 4.58 -9.28
C ASP A 216 5.31 6.03 -9.51
N LEU A 217 5.88 6.64 -8.48
CA LEU A 217 6.33 8.03 -8.48
C LEU A 217 7.85 8.04 -8.30
N ILE A 218 8.56 8.53 -9.30
CA ILE A 218 10.02 8.51 -9.33
C ILE A 218 10.55 9.91 -9.61
N ALA A 219 11.52 10.35 -8.82
CA ALA A 219 12.32 11.53 -9.04
C ALA A 219 13.79 11.11 -9.23
N PHE A 220 14.38 11.44 -10.37
CA PHE A 220 15.80 11.33 -10.67
C PHE A 220 16.39 12.73 -10.86
N GLY A 221 16.94 13.32 -9.80
CA GLY A 221 17.32 14.73 -9.79
C GLY A 221 16.11 15.62 -10.08
N LYS A 222 16.16 16.33 -11.20
CA LYS A 222 15.06 17.19 -11.67
C LYS A 222 14.01 16.46 -12.51
N LYS A 223 14.28 15.21 -12.94
CA LYS A 223 13.38 14.48 -13.83
C LYS A 223 12.40 13.67 -13.01
N HIS A 224 11.11 13.90 -13.21
CA HIS A 224 10.05 13.17 -12.56
C HIS A 224 9.32 12.25 -13.54
N LEU A 225 8.90 11.10 -13.04
CA LEU A 225 7.98 10.17 -13.69
C LEU A 225 6.86 9.85 -12.70
N ALA A 226 5.63 9.89 -13.16
CA ALA A 226 4.47 9.47 -12.39
C ALA A 226 3.62 8.51 -13.22
N GLY A 227 3.27 7.37 -12.63
CA GLY A 227 2.28 6.42 -13.14
C GLY A 227 1.27 6.08 -12.05
N ILE A 228 -0.02 6.27 -12.31
CA ILE A 228 -1.11 5.92 -11.38
C ILE A 228 -2.23 5.29 -12.19
N ASP A 229 -2.63 4.07 -11.84
CA ASP A 229 -3.62 3.35 -12.62
C ASP A 229 -4.42 2.30 -11.84
N PHE A 230 -5.64 2.03 -12.31
CA PHE A 230 -6.39 0.83 -11.98
C PHE A 230 -6.08 -0.19 -13.07
N GLN A 231 -5.07 -1.00 -12.84
CA GLN A 231 -4.49 -1.94 -13.80
C GLN A 231 -5.45 -3.11 -14.01
N PRO A 232 -6.11 -3.19 -15.18
CA PRO A 232 -7.21 -4.13 -15.37
C PRO A 232 -6.73 -5.56 -15.52
N LEU A 233 -7.44 -6.52 -14.89
CA LEU A 233 -7.13 -7.95 -15.01
C LEU A 233 -7.58 -8.55 -16.35
N HIS A 234 -8.54 -7.90 -17.00
CA HIS A 234 -9.12 -8.31 -18.28
C HIS A 234 -9.20 -7.14 -19.25
N ALA A 235 -9.11 -7.44 -20.54
CA ALA A 235 -9.12 -6.44 -21.61
C ALA A 235 -10.51 -6.23 -22.25
N ASP A 236 -11.55 -6.93 -21.78
CA ASP A 236 -12.88 -6.83 -22.36
C ASP A 236 -13.61 -5.55 -21.93
N ALA A 237 -14.48 -5.05 -22.81
CA ALA A 237 -15.22 -3.81 -22.57
C ALA A 237 -16.12 -3.87 -21.33
N GLY A 238 -16.69 -5.04 -21.02
CA GLY A 238 -17.57 -5.20 -19.86
C GLY A 238 -16.82 -5.01 -18.53
N TYR A 239 -15.54 -5.42 -18.48
CA TYR A 239 -14.67 -5.14 -17.35
C TYR A 239 -14.34 -3.65 -17.21
N ALA A 240 -14.01 -2.99 -18.32
CA ALA A 240 -13.72 -1.56 -18.33
C ALA A 240 -14.93 -0.73 -17.88
N ASP A 241 -16.12 -1.03 -18.38
CA ASP A 241 -17.37 -0.37 -17.99
C ASP A 241 -17.64 -0.51 -16.47
N ARG A 242 -17.32 -1.68 -15.91
CA ARG A 242 -17.55 -2.00 -14.50
C ARG A 242 -16.63 -1.24 -13.56
N TYR A 243 -15.36 -1.05 -13.91
CA TYR A 243 -14.34 -0.58 -12.95
C TYR A 243 -13.59 0.69 -13.33
N LEU A 244 -13.61 1.09 -14.60
CA LEU A 244 -12.70 2.13 -15.10
C LEU A 244 -13.43 3.38 -15.60
N SER A 245 -14.75 3.34 -15.72
CA SER A 245 -15.56 4.41 -16.34
C SER A 245 -15.41 5.77 -15.65
N THR A 246 -15.30 5.79 -14.32
CA THR A 246 -15.11 7.02 -13.52
C THR A 246 -13.73 7.64 -13.67
N LEU A 247 -12.71 6.84 -14.00
CA LEU A 247 -11.32 7.32 -14.12
C LEU A 247 -11.12 8.28 -15.28
N GLY A 248 -11.90 8.13 -16.36
CA GLY A 248 -11.86 9.05 -17.49
C GLY A 248 -12.16 10.49 -17.09
N ASP A 249 -13.16 10.68 -16.22
CA ASP A 249 -13.55 12.00 -15.72
C ASP A 249 -12.49 12.59 -14.80
N ILE A 250 -11.87 11.76 -13.95
CA ILE A 250 -10.77 12.19 -13.07
C ILE A 250 -9.59 12.62 -13.94
N LYS A 251 -9.14 11.76 -14.86
CA LYS A 251 -8.03 12.04 -15.79
C LYS A 251 -8.23 13.33 -16.58
N ALA A 252 -9.45 13.61 -17.03
CA ALA A 252 -9.77 14.83 -17.79
C ALA A 252 -9.55 16.13 -16.99
N ARG A 253 -9.59 16.09 -15.65
CA ARG A 253 -9.26 17.25 -14.79
C ARG A 253 -7.77 17.54 -14.69
N TYR A 254 -6.93 16.57 -15.05
CA TYR A 254 -5.47 16.62 -14.90
C TYR A 254 -4.75 16.40 -16.24
N PRO A 255 -4.86 17.34 -17.20
CA PRO A 255 -4.29 17.18 -18.54
C PRO A 255 -2.76 17.04 -18.54
N ASP A 256 -2.06 17.69 -17.60
CA ASP A 256 -0.60 17.60 -17.47
C ASP A 256 -0.12 16.20 -17.06
N LEU A 257 -1.03 15.38 -16.52
CA LEU A 257 -0.82 13.99 -16.13
C LEU A 257 -1.33 12.98 -17.17
N SER A 258 -1.59 13.42 -18.40
CA SER A 258 -2.19 12.61 -19.46
C SER A 258 -1.28 12.39 -20.66
N GLN A 259 0.03 12.33 -20.44
CA GLN A 259 1.01 12.04 -21.47
C GLN A 259 0.94 10.56 -21.89
N THR A 260 1.44 10.24 -23.08
CA THR A 260 1.48 8.86 -23.58
C THR A 260 2.73 8.13 -23.10
N MET A 261 2.56 6.89 -22.63
CA MET A 261 3.69 6.01 -22.34
C MET A 261 4.45 5.67 -23.63
N SER A 262 5.78 5.53 -23.51
CA SER A 262 6.57 5.00 -24.61
C SER A 262 6.37 3.49 -24.66
N ALA A 263 6.11 2.94 -25.86
CA ALA A 263 6.02 1.50 -26.10
C ALA A 263 7.33 0.71 -25.85
N ARG A 264 8.42 1.39 -25.42
CA ARG A 264 9.74 0.78 -25.23
C ARG A 264 9.77 -0.26 -24.10
N PHE A 265 8.98 -0.07 -23.05
CA PHE A 265 9.02 -0.94 -21.85
C PHE A 265 7.73 -1.70 -21.61
N TYR A 266 6.60 -1.16 -22.06
CA TYR A 266 5.29 -1.77 -21.85
C TYR A 266 4.52 -1.80 -23.16
N ASP A 267 3.85 -2.93 -23.41
CA ASP A 267 2.75 -2.97 -24.36
C ASP A 267 1.59 -2.21 -23.71
N SER A 268 1.23 -1.06 -24.29
CA SER A 268 0.23 -0.14 -23.74
C SER A 268 -1.16 -0.76 -23.54
N ALA A 269 -1.40 -1.97 -24.05
CA ALA A 269 -2.69 -2.64 -23.94
C ALA A 269 -2.78 -3.70 -22.83
N ARG A 270 -1.66 -4.14 -22.24
CA ARG A 270 -1.66 -5.25 -21.27
C ARG A 270 -1.48 -4.75 -19.85
N PHE A 271 -2.51 -4.93 -19.01
CA PHE A 271 -2.59 -4.48 -17.61
C PHE A 271 -2.53 -2.97 -17.38
N PHE A 272 -2.68 -2.15 -18.41
CA PHE A 272 -2.82 -0.70 -18.27
C PHE A 272 -4.17 -0.25 -18.79
N SER A 273 -4.84 0.60 -18.02
CA SER A 273 -6.12 1.18 -18.42
C SER A 273 -5.89 2.33 -19.42
N PRO A 274 -6.89 2.62 -20.27
CA PRO A 274 -6.87 3.85 -21.09
C PRO A 274 -6.92 5.13 -20.24
N HIS A 275 -7.17 5.00 -18.94
CA HIS A 275 -7.31 6.09 -17.99
C HIS A 275 -6.13 6.19 -17.01
N MET A 276 -5.01 5.52 -17.28
CA MET A 276 -3.78 5.70 -16.51
C MET A 276 -3.36 7.18 -16.49
N LEU A 277 -3.06 7.72 -15.31
CA LEU A 277 -2.29 8.96 -15.21
C LEU A 277 -0.83 8.64 -15.49
N PHE A 278 -0.27 9.33 -16.47
CA PHE A 278 1.12 9.16 -16.84
C PHE A 278 1.73 10.52 -17.20
N ALA A 279 2.87 10.82 -16.57
CA ALA A 279 3.56 12.08 -16.80
C ALA A 279 5.07 11.92 -16.67
N ARG A 280 5.81 12.62 -17.54
CA ARG A 280 7.21 12.98 -17.29
C ARG A 280 7.30 14.50 -17.23
N PHE A 281 7.93 15.03 -16.18
CA PHE A 281 7.99 16.48 -15.96
C PHE A 281 9.26 16.86 -15.20
N GLU A 282 9.65 18.14 -15.29
CA GLU A 282 10.76 18.70 -14.50
C GLU A 282 10.30 19.70 -13.45
N ASP A 283 9.08 20.24 -13.61
CA ASP A 283 8.51 21.18 -12.66
C ASP A 283 8.07 20.47 -11.38
N ARG A 284 8.84 20.66 -10.30
CA ARG A 284 8.57 20.05 -9.00
C ARG A 284 7.24 20.54 -8.40
N ASP A 285 6.79 21.75 -8.74
CA ASP A 285 5.56 22.33 -8.17
C ASP A 285 4.30 21.59 -8.66
N LEU A 286 4.42 20.82 -9.76
CA LEU A 286 3.39 19.91 -10.25
C LEU A 286 3.06 18.82 -9.22
N VAL A 287 4.03 18.40 -8.39
CA VAL A 287 3.82 17.36 -7.38
C VAL A 287 2.70 17.71 -6.38
N PRO A 288 2.78 18.82 -5.63
CA PRO A 288 1.71 19.20 -4.72
C PRO A 288 0.48 19.80 -5.42
N SER A 289 0.63 20.46 -6.57
CA SER A 289 -0.48 21.21 -7.21
C SER A 289 -1.38 20.38 -8.11
N GLN A 290 -0.87 19.31 -8.72
CA GLN A 290 -1.60 18.49 -9.70
C GLN A 290 -1.52 17.00 -9.34
N LEU A 291 -0.31 16.47 -9.14
CA LEU A 291 -0.11 15.02 -8.93
C LEU A 291 -0.74 14.51 -7.63
N PHE A 292 -0.55 15.23 -6.52
CA PHE A 292 -1.13 14.82 -5.24
C PHE A 292 -2.66 14.86 -5.24
N PRO A 293 -3.34 15.94 -5.68
CA PRO A 293 -4.80 15.93 -5.85
C PRO A 293 -5.30 14.79 -6.73
N ALA A 294 -4.69 14.57 -7.90
CA ALA A 294 -5.09 13.50 -8.81
C ALA A 294 -4.92 12.11 -8.18
N PHE A 295 -3.80 11.88 -7.50
CA PHE A 295 -3.55 10.66 -6.74
C PHE A 295 -4.60 10.44 -5.65
N SER A 296 -4.94 11.48 -4.88
CA SER A 296 -5.94 11.38 -3.82
C SER A 296 -7.32 11.01 -4.35
N GLU A 297 -7.71 11.55 -5.51
CA GLU A 297 -8.96 11.20 -6.18
C GLU A 297 -8.96 9.74 -6.69
N TYR A 298 -7.86 9.29 -7.31
CA TYR A 298 -7.72 7.89 -7.75
C TYR A 298 -7.77 6.93 -6.57
N LEU A 299 -7.06 7.22 -5.48
CA LEU A 299 -7.05 6.33 -4.31
C LEU A 299 -8.42 6.30 -3.61
N SER A 300 -9.10 7.44 -3.50
CA SER A 300 -10.45 7.51 -2.92
C SER A 300 -11.45 6.70 -3.76
N GLU A 301 -11.41 6.86 -5.09
CA GLU A 301 -12.23 6.08 -6.02
C GLU A 301 -11.93 4.58 -5.90
N TYR A 302 -10.66 4.19 -5.71
CA TYR A 302 -10.28 2.79 -5.59
C TYR A 302 -10.85 2.15 -4.32
N VAL A 303 -10.76 2.87 -3.19
CA VAL A 303 -11.33 2.43 -1.91
C VAL A 303 -12.85 2.29 -2.02
N GLU A 304 -13.52 3.28 -2.63
CA GLU A 304 -14.97 3.24 -2.85
C GLU A 304 -15.38 2.08 -3.75
N MET A 305 -14.68 1.87 -4.87
CA MET A 305 -14.89 0.77 -5.80
C MET A 305 -14.75 -0.59 -5.11
N LEU A 306 -13.68 -0.81 -4.36
CA LEU A 306 -13.46 -2.07 -3.63
C LEU A 306 -14.55 -2.35 -2.59
N SER A 307 -15.04 -1.31 -1.90
CA SER A 307 -16.10 -1.47 -0.90
C SER A 307 -17.41 -2.00 -1.50
N LYS A 308 -17.69 -1.66 -2.76
CA LYS A 308 -18.91 -2.00 -3.52
C LYS A 308 -18.75 -3.22 -4.43
N ALA A 309 -17.52 -3.62 -4.74
CA ALA A 309 -17.24 -4.70 -5.68
C ALA A 309 -17.88 -6.03 -5.23
N PRO A 310 -18.44 -6.82 -6.16
CA PRO A 310 -19.06 -8.10 -5.83
C PRO A 310 -18.00 -9.08 -5.33
N ARG A 311 -18.37 -9.89 -4.33
CA ARG A 311 -17.53 -10.94 -3.75
C ARG A 311 -18.06 -12.30 -4.17
N VAL A 312 -17.20 -13.14 -4.73
CA VAL A 312 -17.52 -14.51 -5.12
C VAL A 312 -16.58 -15.45 -4.37
N SER A 313 -17.16 -16.36 -3.57
CA SER A 313 -16.41 -17.22 -2.65
C SER A 313 -16.07 -18.59 -3.22
N THR A 314 -16.45 -18.91 -4.46
CA THR A 314 -16.17 -20.23 -5.05
C THR A 314 -14.67 -20.39 -5.30
N PRO A 315 -14.08 -21.58 -5.01
CA PRO A 315 -12.67 -21.83 -5.27
C PRO A 315 -12.27 -21.54 -6.72
N GLU A 316 -13.10 -21.95 -7.68
CA GLU A 316 -12.82 -21.81 -9.11
C GLU A 316 -12.71 -20.34 -9.55
N PHE A 317 -13.53 -19.46 -8.95
CA PHE A 317 -13.47 -18.03 -9.22
C PHE A 317 -12.20 -17.43 -8.63
N ARG A 318 -11.89 -17.79 -7.38
CA ARG A 318 -10.71 -17.30 -6.68
C ARG A 318 -9.42 -17.70 -7.38
N ASP A 319 -9.35 -18.95 -7.85
CA ASP A 319 -8.21 -19.47 -8.59
C ASP A 319 -8.04 -18.74 -9.92
N ALA A 320 -9.13 -18.48 -10.65
CA ALA A 320 -9.08 -17.72 -11.90
C ALA A 320 -8.61 -16.26 -11.71
N VAL A 321 -9.03 -15.59 -10.63
CA VAL A 321 -8.56 -14.23 -10.31
C VAL A 321 -7.09 -14.25 -9.88
N LEU A 322 -6.69 -15.25 -9.07
CA LEU A 322 -5.29 -15.39 -8.65
C LEU A 322 -4.37 -15.66 -9.84
N GLU A 323 -4.80 -16.44 -10.83
CA GLU A 323 -4.07 -16.63 -12.08
C GLU A 323 -3.85 -15.31 -12.83
N ARG A 324 -4.80 -14.37 -12.79
CA ARG A 324 -4.62 -13.02 -13.34
C ARG A 324 -3.63 -12.19 -12.55
N HIS A 325 -3.62 -12.29 -11.21
CA HIS A 325 -2.59 -11.66 -10.39
C HIS A 325 -1.20 -12.23 -10.68
N THR A 326 -1.08 -13.55 -10.86
CA THR A 326 0.16 -14.21 -11.28
C THR A 326 0.61 -13.71 -12.65
N ALA A 327 -0.29 -13.61 -13.61
CA ALA A 327 0.03 -13.09 -14.94
C ALA A 327 0.45 -11.61 -14.92
N TYR A 328 -0.13 -10.82 -14.00
CA TYR A 328 0.27 -9.44 -13.74
C TYR A 328 1.69 -9.36 -13.17
N ASP A 329 1.99 -10.15 -12.13
CA ASP A 329 3.31 -10.18 -11.50
C ASP A 329 4.37 -10.64 -12.51
N GLN A 330 4.10 -11.70 -13.28
CA GLN A 330 5.00 -12.19 -14.32
C GLN A 330 5.28 -11.12 -15.39
N TYR A 331 4.24 -10.44 -15.87
CA TYR A 331 4.39 -9.41 -16.90
C TYR A 331 5.27 -8.24 -16.43
N ASN A 332 5.09 -7.81 -15.17
CA ASN A 332 5.87 -6.71 -14.59
C ASN A 332 7.29 -7.15 -14.21
N ALA A 333 7.49 -8.34 -13.66
CA ALA A 333 8.82 -8.90 -13.38
C ALA A 333 9.72 -8.90 -14.62
N GLU A 334 9.17 -9.22 -15.79
CA GLU A 334 9.89 -9.22 -17.07
C GLU A 334 10.20 -7.82 -17.64
N ARG A 335 9.60 -6.74 -17.12
CA ARG A 335 9.61 -5.41 -17.77
C ARG A 335 10.01 -4.26 -16.85
N ASP A 336 9.90 -4.43 -15.55
CA ASP A 336 10.18 -3.39 -14.57
C ASP A 336 11.67 -3.00 -14.64
N PRO A 337 11.99 -1.72 -14.97
CA PRO A 337 13.37 -1.26 -15.06
C PRO A 337 14.02 -1.00 -13.68
N ALA A 338 13.26 -1.08 -12.58
CA ALA A 338 13.74 -0.74 -11.24
C ALA A 338 14.86 -1.65 -10.72
N HIS A 339 14.96 -2.89 -11.22
CA HIS A 339 16.00 -3.83 -10.79
C HIS A 339 17.41 -3.23 -10.92
N GLY A 340 17.72 -2.58 -12.05
CA GLY A 340 19.04 -1.97 -12.23
C GLY A 340 19.33 -0.83 -11.23
N LEU A 341 18.30 -0.10 -10.80
CA LEU A 341 18.43 0.91 -9.75
C LEU A 341 18.69 0.27 -8.38
N PHE A 342 17.97 -0.80 -8.03
CA PHE A 342 18.20 -1.51 -6.77
C PHE A 342 19.62 -2.09 -6.70
N VAL A 343 20.10 -2.72 -7.77
CA VAL A 343 21.46 -3.29 -7.82
C VAL A 343 22.52 -2.21 -7.55
N GLN A 344 22.33 -1.00 -8.08
CA GLN A 344 23.26 0.11 -7.90
C GLN A 344 23.37 0.62 -6.46
N TYR A 345 22.38 0.38 -5.61
CA TYR A 345 22.35 0.86 -4.23
C TYR A 345 22.50 -0.25 -3.20
N PHE A 346 21.85 -1.39 -3.43
CA PHE A 346 21.63 -2.44 -2.43
C PHE A 346 22.28 -3.78 -2.81
N GLY A 347 22.93 -3.86 -3.98
CA GLY A 347 23.62 -5.07 -4.43
C GLY A 347 22.70 -6.11 -5.08
N HIS A 348 23.31 -7.06 -5.79
CA HIS A 348 22.59 -8.00 -6.65
C HIS A 348 21.69 -8.96 -5.88
N GLU A 349 22.23 -9.63 -4.86
CA GLU A 349 21.52 -10.65 -4.09
C GLU A 349 20.25 -10.11 -3.43
N TRP A 350 20.37 -8.95 -2.76
CA TRP A 350 19.22 -8.28 -2.16
C TRP A 350 18.19 -7.86 -3.21
N SER A 351 18.65 -7.32 -4.35
CA SER A 351 17.76 -6.83 -5.40
C SER A 351 16.94 -7.96 -6.03
N GLU A 352 17.55 -9.10 -6.32
CA GLU A 352 16.83 -10.25 -6.85
C GLU A 352 15.81 -10.78 -5.85
N LYS A 353 16.21 -10.92 -4.58
CA LYS A 353 15.29 -11.35 -3.50
C LYS A 353 14.13 -10.37 -3.36
N PHE A 354 14.38 -9.07 -3.45
CA PHE A 354 13.34 -8.04 -3.35
C PHE A 354 12.36 -8.09 -4.53
N MET A 355 12.84 -8.36 -5.74
CA MET A 355 11.97 -8.55 -6.91
C MET A 355 11.13 -9.83 -6.77
N ASP A 356 11.77 -10.94 -6.44
CA ASP A 356 11.16 -12.27 -6.37
C ASP A 356 10.16 -12.37 -5.21
N ASP A 357 10.56 -12.00 -3.99
CA ASP A 357 9.79 -12.31 -2.78
C ASP A 357 8.83 -11.18 -2.40
N PHE A 358 9.12 -9.93 -2.80
CA PHE A 358 8.36 -8.76 -2.35
C PHE A 358 7.58 -8.08 -3.48
N LEU A 359 8.23 -7.66 -4.57
CA LEU A 359 7.56 -6.90 -5.62
C LEU A 359 6.60 -7.75 -6.46
N PHE A 360 7.04 -8.97 -6.83
CA PHE A 360 6.33 -9.86 -7.76
C PHE A 360 6.32 -11.31 -7.25
N GLU A 361 5.84 -11.52 -6.02
CA GLU A 361 5.83 -12.80 -5.28
C GLU A 361 5.20 -13.99 -6.02
N LEU A 362 4.32 -13.73 -6.98
CA LEU A 362 3.67 -14.78 -7.76
C LEU A 362 4.37 -15.09 -9.08
N SER A 363 5.41 -14.32 -9.44
CA SER A 363 6.16 -14.51 -10.67
C SER A 363 7.20 -15.62 -10.54
N THR A 364 7.59 -16.20 -11.68
CA THR A 364 8.84 -16.95 -11.80
C THR A 364 9.91 -16.03 -12.35
N ARG A 365 11.08 -16.03 -11.72
CA ARG A 365 12.23 -15.22 -12.16
C ARG A 365 12.49 -15.46 -13.66
N PRO A 366 12.60 -14.40 -14.49
CA PRO A 366 12.87 -14.55 -15.91
C PRO A 366 14.20 -15.28 -16.17
N GLU A 367 14.25 -16.16 -17.18
CA GLU A 367 15.47 -16.93 -17.50
C GLU A 367 16.67 -16.05 -17.87
N GLU A 368 16.42 -14.93 -18.56
CA GLU A 368 17.45 -13.94 -18.94
C GLU A 368 17.84 -13.01 -17.78
N GLY A 369 17.23 -13.19 -16.62
CA GLY A 369 17.30 -12.29 -15.48
C GLY A 369 16.41 -11.05 -15.65
N TYR A 370 16.38 -10.22 -14.62
CA TYR A 370 15.60 -8.99 -14.62
C TYR A 370 16.12 -7.96 -15.63
N PRO A 371 15.24 -7.11 -16.22
CA PRO A 371 15.63 -6.07 -17.16
C PRO A 371 16.75 -5.18 -16.62
N LYS A 372 17.76 -4.93 -17.46
CA LYS A 372 18.81 -3.96 -17.16
C LYS A 372 18.37 -2.57 -17.62
N VAL A 373 18.68 -1.54 -16.82
CA VAL A 373 18.50 -0.14 -17.25
C VAL A 373 19.46 0.13 -18.40
N GLU A 374 18.98 0.01 -19.65
CA GLU A 374 19.71 0.54 -20.78
C GLU A 374 19.63 2.07 -20.74
N HIS A 375 20.74 2.72 -20.43
CA HIS A 375 20.91 4.14 -20.75
C HIS A 375 20.75 4.30 -22.27
N GLY A 376 19.55 4.64 -22.73
CA GLY A 376 19.32 4.94 -24.14
C GLY A 376 20.25 6.07 -24.60
N PRO A 377 20.79 6.01 -25.83
CA PRO A 377 21.58 7.10 -26.37
C PRO A 377 20.76 8.40 -26.37
N PRO A 378 21.39 9.58 -26.25
CA PRO A 378 20.69 10.85 -26.26
C PRO A 378 19.82 10.94 -27.51
N GLN A 379 18.51 11.16 -27.32
CA GLN A 379 17.59 11.40 -28.42
C GLN A 379 18.12 12.57 -29.24
N ALA A 380 18.38 12.34 -30.53
CA ALA A 380 18.72 13.40 -31.46
C ALA A 380 17.57 14.43 -31.45
N LYS A 381 17.91 15.70 -31.26
CA LYS A 381 16.94 16.81 -31.33
C LYS A 381 16.14 16.68 -32.63
N PRO A 382 14.80 16.84 -32.61
CA PRO A 382 14.04 16.98 -33.84
C PRO A 382 14.63 18.13 -34.66
N GLN A 383 15.11 17.83 -35.87
CA GLN A 383 15.44 18.87 -36.83
C GLN A 383 14.15 19.64 -37.13
N GLN A 384 14.13 20.92 -36.78
CA GLN A 384 13.06 21.82 -37.19
C GLN A 384 12.98 21.79 -38.72
N PRO A 385 11.78 21.64 -39.31
CA PRO A 385 11.63 21.79 -40.74
C PRO A 385 12.00 23.22 -41.12
N ALA A 386 12.93 23.34 -42.08
CA ALA A 386 13.33 24.61 -42.66
C ALA A 386 12.09 25.36 -43.17
N GLN A 387 11.88 26.56 -42.65
CA GLN A 387 10.88 27.48 -43.19
C GLN A 387 11.24 27.79 -44.64
N ALA A 388 10.41 27.32 -45.57
CA ALA A 388 10.46 27.77 -46.95
C ALA A 388 10.04 29.24 -46.98
N ALA A 389 11.02 30.11 -47.22
CA ALA A 389 10.79 31.52 -47.50
C ALA A 389 9.98 31.63 -48.82
N ALA A 390 8.73 32.07 -48.70
CA ALA A 390 7.96 32.56 -49.84
C ALA A 390 8.57 33.91 -50.26
N ALA A 391 9.37 33.89 -51.33
CA ALA A 391 9.77 35.10 -52.03
C ALA A 391 8.66 35.47 -53.03
N THR A 392 8.01 36.59 -52.75
CA THR A 392 7.29 37.43 -53.72
C THR A 392 8.20 37.79 -54.90
N ALA A 393 7.76 37.46 -56.12
CA ALA A 393 7.93 38.23 -57.34
C ALA A 393 6.88 37.80 -58.37
#